data_AF-A0A5N5QPC5-F1
#
_entry.id   AF-A0A5N5QPC5-F1
#
_cell.length_a   1.000
_cell.length_b   1.000
_cell.length_c   1.000
_cell.angle_alpha   90.00
_cell.angle_beta   90.00
_cell.angle_gamma   90.00
#
_symmetry.space_group_name_H-M   'P 1'
#
loop_
_entity.id
_entity.type
_entity.pdbx_description
1 polymer ?
#
loop_
_entity_poly.entity_id
_entity_poly.type
_entity_poly.pdbx_seq_one_letter_code
_entity_poly.pdbx_strand_id
1 'polypeptide(L)'
;MECQVPLYHSPAQVTQPASAPTITIEFCDRCRWLHRATWVQTELFLTFPPPALTAITLMPLNSPDTGGRFCVWLTATQGQEPQLVWDRKAEGGFPELKVLKQRIRDVILPGTSLGHSDKKPSDKDA
;
A
#
# COMPACT_ATOMS: atom_id res chain seq x y z
N MET A 1 39.95 36.03 4.93
CA MET A 1 38.52 36.24 4.64
C MET A 1 37.91 34.85 4.48
N GLU A 2 37.74 34.16 5.61
CA GLU A 2 37.27 32.78 5.65
C GLU A 2 35.75 32.78 5.67
N CYS A 3 35.13 32.23 4.63
CA CYS A 3 33.69 32.02 4.59
C CYS A 3 33.37 30.81 5.46
N GLN A 4 32.96 31.05 6.70
CA GLN A 4 32.47 30.02 7.61
C GLN A 4 31.12 29.50 7.08
N VAL A 5 31.09 28.29 6.53
CA VAL A 5 29.84 27.58 6.21
C VAL A 5 29.14 27.19 7.53
N PRO A 6 27.87 27.57 7.75
CA PRO A 6 27.17 27.21 8.98
C PRO A 6 26.97 25.70 9.07
N LEU A 7 27.22 25.14 10.26
CA LEU A 7 27.10 23.73 10.56
C LEU A 7 25.65 23.26 10.30
N TYR A 8 25.53 22.23 9.47
CA TYR A 8 24.28 21.56 9.11
C TYR A 8 23.54 21.14 10.39
N HIS A 9 22.31 21.63 10.56
CA HIS A 9 21.44 21.25 11.67
C HIS A 9 21.13 19.75 11.64
N SER A 10 21.01 19.19 12.84
CA SER A 10 20.59 17.82 13.18
C SER A 10 19.60 17.20 12.19
N PRO A 11 19.74 15.92 11.79
CA PRO A 11 18.78 15.30 10.89
C PRO A 11 17.42 15.25 11.58
N ALA A 12 16.43 15.95 11.02
CA ALA A 12 15.04 15.83 11.42
C ALA A 12 14.63 14.35 11.31
N GLN A 13 14.37 13.71 12.44
CA GLN A 13 13.91 12.33 12.47
C GLN A 13 12.47 12.30 11.94
N VAL A 14 12.18 11.37 11.02
CA VAL A 14 10.82 11.13 10.55
C VAL A 14 10.05 10.46 11.68
N THR A 15 9.21 11.20 12.40
CA THR A 15 8.33 10.64 13.43
C THR A 15 7.20 9.88 12.77
N GLN A 16 7.35 8.55 12.62
CA GLN A 16 6.24 7.69 12.24
C GLN A 16 5.33 7.43 13.46
N PRO A 17 4.00 7.55 13.33
CA PRO A 17 3.10 7.19 14.42
C PRO A 17 3.22 5.70 14.72
N ALA A 18 3.60 5.38 15.96
CA ALA A 18 4.05 4.05 16.37
C ALA A 18 2.97 2.94 16.33
N SER A 19 1.71 3.25 16.08
CA SER A 19 0.59 2.29 16.15
C SER A 19 -0.29 2.22 14.91
N ALA A 20 0.05 2.94 13.85
CA ALA A 20 -0.85 3.07 12.71
C ALA A 20 -0.61 2.02 11.61
N PRO A 21 -1.65 1.65 10.83
CA PRO A 21 -1.52 0.66 9.77
C PRO A 21 -0.54 1.08 8.66
N THR A 22 0.18 0.09 8.11
CA THR A 22 1.07 0.27 6.95
C THR A 22 0.86 -0.83 5.93
N ILE A 23 1.23 -0.56 4.67
CA ILE A 23 1.14 -1.51 3.56
C ILE A 23 2.51 -1.71 2.93
N THR A 24 2.80 -2.93 2.49
CA THR A 24 3.95 -3.23 1.63
C THR A 24 3.46 -3.84 0.33
N ILE A 25 3.85 -3.24 -0.80
CA ILE A 25 3.57 -3.77 -2.14
C ILE A 25 4.87 -4.34 -2.70
N GLU A 26 4.95 -5.66 -2.75
CA GLU A 26 6.05 -6.37 -3.39
C GLU A 26 5.74 -6.60 -4.86
N PHE A 27 6.68 -6.33 -5.75
CA PHE A 27 6.47 -6.56 -7.18
C PHE A 27 7.76 -6.96 -7.91
N CYS A 28 7.58 -7.74 -8.97
CA CYS A 28 8.64 -8.08 -9.92
C CYS A 28 9.10 -6.84 -10.68
N ASP A 29 10.33 -6.39 -10.44
CA ASP A 29 10.92 -5.22 -11.09
C ASP A 29 11.18 -5.47 -12.59
N ARG A 30 11.69 -6.67 -12.91
CA ARG A 30 11.92 -7.12 -14.31
C ARG A 30 10.66 -7.12 -15.17
N CYS A 31 9.49 -7.20 -14.53
CA CYS A 31 8.19 -7.23 -15.20
C CYS A 31 7.67 -5.82 -15.54
N ARG A 32 8.42 -4.76 -15.18
CA ARG A 32 8.04 -3.34 -15.36
C ARG A 32 6.72 -2.97 -14.70
N TRP A 33 6.45 -3.53 -13.53
CA TRP A 33 5.18 -3.31 -12.79
C TRP A 33 5.23 -2.15 -11.79
N LEU A 34 6.33 -1.40 -11.72
CA LEU A 34 6.45 -0.21 -10.87
C LEU A 34 5.27 0.75 -11.05
N HIS A 35 4.92 1.10 -12.30
CA HIS A 35 3.79 2.00 -12.57
C HIS A 35 2.46 1.52 -11.97
N ARG A 36 2.22 0.21 -12.01
CA ARG A 36 1.02 -0.38 -11.42
C ARG A 36 1.09 -0.35 -9.89
N ALA A 37 2.25 -0.65 -9.32
CA ALA A 37 2.45 -0.58 -7.87
C ALA A 37 2.26 0.85 -7.33
N THR A 38 2.82 1.85 -8.02
CA THR A 38 2.62 3.28 -7.70
C THR A 38 1.16 3.70 -7.84
N TRP A 39 0.46 3.28 -8.90
CA TRP A 39 -0.97 3.59 -9.05
C TRP A 39 -1.80 3.00 -7.91
N VAL A 40 -1.57 1.74 -7.54
CA VAL A 40 -2.24 1.12 -6.38
C VAL A 40 -1.92 1.90 -5.10
N GLN A 41 -0.66 2.27 -4.88
CA GLN A 41 -0.26 3.10 -3.74
C GLN A 41 -1.02 4.44 -3.69
N THR A 42 -1.09 5.17 -4.81
CA THR A 42 -1.83 6.44 -4.90
C THR A 42 -3.30 6.23 -4.55
N GLU A 43 -3.94 5.22 -5.12
CA GLU A 43 -5.35 4.91 -4.89
C GLU A 43 -5.65 4.54 -3.44
N LEU A 44 -4.73 3.84 -2.77
CA LEU A 44 -4.86 3.50 -1.36
C LEU A 44 -4.70 4.73 -0.47
N PHE A 45 -3.72 5.61 -0.72
CA PHE A 45 -3.58 6.85 0.04
C PHE A 45 -4.76 7.81 -0.15
N LEU A 46 -5.35 7.89 -1.34
CA LEU A 46 -6.56 8.67 -1.59
C LEU A 46 -7.78 8.11 -0.86
N THR A 47 -7.82 6.79 -0.65
CA THR A 47 -8.95 6.11 0.01
C THR A 47 -8.82 6.13 1.53
N PHE A 48 -7.60 5.99 2.05
CA PHE A 48 -7.30 5.87 3.47
C PHE A 48 -6.36 7.01 3.91
N PRO A 49 -6.88 8.23 4.13
CA PRO A 49 -6.08 9.34 4.60
C PRO A 49 -5.59 9.09 6.05
N PRO A 50 -4.52 9.78 6.48
CA PRO A 50 -4.07 9.72 7.87
C PRO A 50 -5.22 10.07 8.86
N PRO A 51 -5.30 9.38 10.01
CA PRO A 51 -4.36 8.39 10.54
C PRO A 51 -4.65 6.93 10.12
N ALA A 52 -5.61 6.68 9.22
CA ALA A 52 -6.06 5.33 8.89
C ALA A 52 -4.97 4.47 8.22
N LEU A 53 -4.13 5.08 7.39
CA LEU A 53 -2.98 4.46 6.76
C LEU A 53 -1.84 5.48 6.75
N THR A 54 -0.65 5.08 7.20
CA THR A 54 0.45 6.04 7.45
C THR A 54 1.63 5.86 6.54
N ALA A 55 1.82 4.66 6.01
CA ALA A 55 2.87 4.39 5.03
C ALA A 55 2.47 3.29 4.07
N ILE A 56 2.96 3.40 2.84
CA ILE A 56 2.93 2.34 1.84
C ILE A 56 4.34 2.21 1.28
N THR A 57 4.98 1.07 1.51
CA THR A 57 6.31 0.74 0.99
C THR A 57 6.18 0.03 -0.34
N LEU A 58 6.90 0.50 -1.36
CA LEU A 58 7.07 -0.21 -2.62
C LEU A 58 8.37 -1.03 -2.55
N MET A 59 8.28 -2.35 -2.66
CA MET A 59 9.41 -3.27 -2.57
C MET A 59 9.65 -3.94 -3.93
N PRO A 60 10.57 -3.40 -4.76
CA PRO A 60 10.96 -4.05 -6.00
C PRO A 60 11.76 -5.32 -5.72
N LEU A 61 11.41 -6.40 -6.41
CA LEU A 61 12.08 -7.70 -6.32
C LEU A 61 12.65 -8.07 -7.69
N ASN A 62 13.93 -8.42 -7.72
CA ASN A 62 14.69 -8.65 -8.95
C ASN A 62 15.22 -10.09 -9.09
N SER A 63 14.93 -10.97 -8.13
CA SER A 63 15.42 -12.35 -8.19
C SER A 63 14.63 -13.20 -9.22
N PRO A 64 15.22 -14.29 -9.76
CA PRO A 64 14.52 -15.24 -10.64
C PRO A 64 13.26 -15.86 -10.01
N ASP A 65 13.35 -16.25 -8.74
CA ASP A 65 12.31 -16.85 -7.90
C ASP A 65 11.11 -15.92 -7.65
N THR A 66 11.33 -14.60 -7.64
CA THR A 66 10.27 -13.59 -7.49
C THR A 66 9.67 -13.14 -8.84
N GLY A 67 9.97 -13.87 -9.92
CA GLY A 67 9.39 -13.65 -11.24
C GLY A 67 7.85 -13.61 -11.21
N GLY A 68 7.27 -12.53 -11.73
CA GLY A 68 5.83 -12.33 -11.80
C GLY A 68 5.13 -12.13 -10.44
N ARG A 69 5.89 -11.82 -9.38
CA ARG A 69 5.34 -11.50 -8.06
C ARG A 69 4.63 -10.15 -8.07
N PHE A 70 3.46 -10.10 -7.46
CA PHE A 70 2.75 -8.88 -7.12
C PHE A 70 1.89 -9.18 -5.90
N CYS A 71 2.35 -8.79 -4.71
CA CYS A 71 1.71 -9.08 -3.43
C CYS A 71 1.47 -7.78 -2.67
N VAL A 72 0.32 -7.69 -2.00
CA VAL A 72 -0.04 -6.57 -1.12
C VAL A 72 -0.19 -7.10 0.30
N TRP A 73 0.65 -6.60 1.19
CA TRP A 73 0.68 -6.95 2.60
C TRP A 73 0.19 -5.79 3.45
N LEU A 74 -0.58 -6.09 4.49
CA LEU A 74 -1.11 -5.12 5.44
C LEU A 74 -0.61 -5.45 6.84
N THR A 75 0.06 -4.49 7.46
CA THR A 75 0.42 -4.52 8.87
C THR A 75 -0.55 -3.60 9.61
N ALA A 76 -1.57 -4.16 10.26
CA ALA A 76 -2.64 -3.38 10.90
C ALA A 76 -2.17 -2.64 12.16
N THR A 77 -1.19 -3.19 12.88
CA THR A 77 -0.61 -2.60 14.10
C THR A 77 0.87 -2.94 14.15
N GLN A 78 1.71 -2.02 14.64
CA GLN A 78 3.13 -2.32 14.84
C GLN A 78 3.34 -3.54 15.74
N GLY A 79 4.32 -4.36 15.38
CA GLY A 79 4.63 -5.60 16.10
C GLY A 79 3.73 -6.78 15.72
N GLN A 80 2.70 -6.57 14.91
CA GLN A 80 1.94 -7.67 14.31
C GLN A 80 2.59 -8.12 12.99
N GLU A 81 2.52 -9.43 12.73
CA GLU A 81 2.90 -9.98 11.43
C GLU A 81 2.05 -9.39 10.29
N PRO A 82 2.66 -9.08 9.13
CA PRO A 82 1.93 -8.60 7.96
C PRO A 82 0.94 -9.66 7.44
N GLN A 83 -0.31 -9.27 7.24
CA GLN A 83 -1.33 -10.09 6.60
C GLN A 83 -1.26 -9.95 5.08
N LEU A 84 -1.25 -11.06 4.34
CA LEU A 84 -1.40 -11.04 2.88
C LEU A 84 -2.84 -10.67 2.50
N VAL A 85 -3.02 -9.56 1.80
CA VAL A 85 -4.33 -9.08 1.35
C VAL A 85 -4.60 -9.40 -0.12
N TRP A 86 -3.54 -9.45 -0.91
CA TRP A 86 -3.61 -9.83 -2.32
C TRP A 86 -2.34 -10.54 -2.77
N ASP A 87 -2.47 -11.63 -3.53
CA ASP A 87 -1.40 -12.25 -4.29
C ASP A 87 -1.88 -12.49 -5.71
N ARG A 88 -1.18 -11.90 -6.68
CA ARG A 88 -1.50 -12.06 -8.10
C ARG A 88 -1.61 -13.51 -8.55
N LYS A 89 -0.76 -14.41 -8.04
CA LYS A 89 -0.80 -15.81 -8.45
C LYS A 89 -2.03 -16.52 -7.88
N ALA A 90 -2.34 -16.28 -6.61
CA ALA A 90 -3.49 -16.88 -5.93
C ALA A 90 -4.83 -16.34 -6.47
N GLU A 91 -4.90 -15.05 -6.77
CA GLU A 91 -6.11 -14.36 -7.23
C GLU A 91 -6.27 -14.37 -8.76
N GLY A 92 -5.32 -14.97 -9.50
CA GLY A 92 -5.38 -15.07 -10.96
C GLY A 92 -5.17 -13.73 -11.71
N GLY A 93 -4.76 -12.67 -11.03
CA GLY A 93 -4.66 -11.34 -11.65
C GLY A 93 -4.17 -10.24 -10.72
N PHE A 94 -4.05 -9.03 -11.28
CA PHE A 94 -3.80 -7.84 -10.48
C PHE A 94 -5.02 -7.47 -9.64
N PRO A 95 -4.82 -6.75 -8.52
CA PRO A 95 -5.93 -6.35 -7.68
C PRO A 95 -6.97 -5.54 -8.43
N GLU A 96 -8.22 -5.99 -8.37
CA GLU A 96 -9.35 -5.12 -8.56
C GLU A 96 -9.41 -4.14 -7.39
N LEU A 97 -9.19 -2.85 -7.67
CA LEU A 97 -9.05 -1.83 -6.62
C LEU A 97 -10.21 -1.82 -5.64
N LYS A 98 -11.43 -2.03 -6.14
CA LYS A 98 -12.63 -2.10 -5.31
C LYS A 98 -12.49 -3.18 -4.23
N VAL A 99 -12.19 -4.40 -4.64
CA VAL A 99 -12.04 -5.55 -3.74
C VAL A 99 -10.85 -5.35 -2.80
N LEU A 100 -9.72 -4.85 -3.32
CA LEU A 100 -8.54 -4.57 -2.51
C LEU A 100 -8.83 -3.54 -1.40
N LYS A 101 -9.48 -2.42 -1.75
CA LYS A 101 -9.88 -1.38 -0.78
C LYS A 101 -10.83 -1.96 0.26
N GLN A 102 -11.80 -2.78 -0.14
CA GLN A 102 -12.71 -3.44 0.80
C GLN A 102 -12.00 -4.36 1.78
N ARG A 103 -11.11 -5.25 1.29
CA ARG A 103 -10.33 -6.16 2.14
C ARG A 103 -9.46 -5.41 3.16
N ILE A 104 -8.82 -4.31 2.74
CA ILE A 104 -8.03 -3.47 3.64
C ILE A 104 -8.93 -2.82 4.69
N ARG A 105 -10.03 -2.19 4.26
CA ARG A 105 -10.99 -1.53 5.15
C ARG A 105 -11.55 -2.47 6.22
N ASP A 106 -11.89 -3.70 5.85
CA ASP A 106 -12.40 -4.69 6.81
C ASP A 106 -11.45 -4.98 7.97
N VAL A 107 -10.15 -4.75 7.75
CA VAL A 107 -9.12 -4.92 8.78
C VAL A 107 -8.88 -3.62 9.56
N ILE A 108 -8.73 -2.47 8.88
CA ILE A 108 -8.29 -1.22 9.54
C ILE A 108 -9.42 -0.27 9.98
N LEU A 109 -10.59 -0.37 9.36
CA LEU A 109 -11.75 0.52 9.58
C LEU A 109 -13.08 -0.26 9.46
N PRO A 110 -13.30 -1.30 10.27
CA PRO A 110 -14.47 -2.17 10.14
C PRO A 110 -15.77 -1.37 10.28
N GLY A 111 -16.74 -1.66 9.39
CA GLY A 111 -18.04 -0.98 9.36
C GLY A 111 -18.07 0.41 8.70
N THR A 112 -16.92 0.94 8.26
CA THR A 112 -16.89 2.22 7.53
C THR A 112 -17.28 2.03 6.07
N SER A 113 -18.18 2.88 5.55
CA SER A 113 -18.52 2.84 4.12
C SER A 113 -17.43 3.45 3.24
N LEU A 114 -17.05 2.76 2.17
CA LEU A 114 -16.19 3.24 1.09
C LEU A 114 -16.98 3.84 -0.09
N GLY A 115 -18.26 4.16 0.11
CA GLY A 115 -19.12 4.76 -0.91
C GLY A 115 -19.27 3.88 -2.15
N HIS A 116 -18.78 4.34 -3.30
CA HIS A 116 -18.88 3.60 -4.57
C HIS A 116 -18.18 2.23 -4.53
N SER A 117 -17.18 2.05 -3.66
CA SER A 117 -16.50 0.77 -3.55
C SER A 117 -17.36 -0.29 -2.88
N ASP A 118 -18.39 0.08 -2.11
CA ASP A 118 -19.29 -0.87 -1.44
C ASP A 118 -20.57 -1.20 -2.22
N LYS A 119 -20.89 -0.42 -3.26
CA LYS A 119 -22.07 -0.68 -4.08
C LYS A 119 -21.82 -1.91 -4.96
N LYS A 120 -22.73 -2.90 -4.95
CA LYS A 120 -22.76 -3.92 -6.00
C LYS A 120 -23.01 -3.24 -7.34
N PRO A 121 -22.40 -3.69 -8.46
CA PRO A 121 -22.76 -3.19 -9.77
C PRO A 121 -24.29 -3.35 -9.92
N SER A 122 -24.99 -2.23 -10.11
CA SER A 122 -26.44 -2.26 -10.31
C SER A 122 -26.71 -2.83 -11.69
N ASP A 123 -27.56 -3.84 -11.75
CA ASP A 123 -27.97 -4.58 -12.93
C ASP A 123 -28.87 -3.72 -13.85
N LYS A 124 -28.29 -2.69 -14.49
CA LYS A 124 -29.03 -1.76 -15.36
C LYS A 124 -28.54 -1.69 -16.81
N ASP A 125 -27.52 -2.47 -17.18
CA ASP A 125 -27.02 -2.54 -18.55
C ASP A 125 -26.76 -3.99 -19.02
N ALA A 126 -27.57 -4.95 -18.54
CA ALA A 126 -27.63 -6.32 -19.06
C ALA A 126 -28.75 -6.47 -20.10
#